data_AF-A0A962SYJ6-F1
#
_entry.id   AF-A0A962SYJ6-F1
#
_cell.length_a   1.000
_cell.length_b   1.000
_cell.length_c   1.000
_cell.angle_alpha   90.00
_cell.angle_beta   90.00
_cell.angle_gamma   90.00
#
_symmetry.space_group_name_H-M   'P 1'
#
loop_
_entity.id
_entity.type
_entity.pdbx_description
1 polymer ?
#
loop_
_entity_poly.entity_id
_entity_poly.type
_entity_poly.pdbx_seq_one_letter_code
_entity_poly.pdbx_strand_id
1 'polypeptide(L)'
;MSACYCGDYSAPEFFIQHRRKAKKIHRCYECGSEIQKGESYQADSGKWEGDVMTYKTCHRCMALRDFVQAHIPCFCWGFGNMREDVLNAALEHADEAPGLLFGAYRREILIRRSRSEAEHGVHYRIA
;
A
#
# COMPACT_ATOMS: atom_id res chain seq x y z
N MET A 1 -18.97 -15.00 1.73
CA MET A 1 -17.92 -13.97 1.90
C MET A 1 -18.09 -13.41 3.30
N SER A 2 -17.24 -13.79 4.25
CA SER A 2 -17.32 -13.24 5.61
C SER A 2 -16.94 -11.78 5.55
N ALA A 3 -17.81 -10.90 6.06
CA ALA A 3 -17.47 -9.49 6.22
C ALA A 3 -16.36 -9.40 7.28
N CYS A 4 -15.19 -8.91 6.90
CA CYS A 4 -14.14 -8.59 7.87
C CYS A 4 -14.61 -7.37 8.69
N TYR A 5 -14.43 -7.44 10.01
CA TYR A 5 -14.78 -6.33 10.90
C TYR A 5 -13.58 -5.39 11.04
N CYS A 6 -13.67 -4.23 10.40
CA CYS A 6 -12.67 -3.17 10.49
C CYS A 6 -13.12 -2.16 11.55
N GLY A 7 -12.82 -2.41 12.83
CA GLY A 7 -13.34 -1.61 13.95
C GLY A 7 -12.98 -0.13 13.87
N ASP A 8 -11.71 0.19 13.64
CA ASP A 8 -11.18 1.56 13.71
C ASP A 8 -11.32 2.35 12.40
N TYR A 9 -11.84 1.72 11.34
CA TYR A 9 -11.95 2.33 10.01
C TYR A 9 -13.40 2.49 9.57
N SER A 10 -13.79 3.70 9.19
CA SER A 10 -15.09 3.95 8.58
C SER A 10 -15.16 3.33 7.18
N ALA A 11 -16.17 2.49 6.96
CA ALA A 11 -16.44 1.96 5.63
C ALA A 11 -16.90 3.11 4.72
N PRO A 12 -16.41 3.18 3.47
CA PRO A 12 -16.88 4.17 2.53
C PRO A 12 -18.33 3.91 2.08
N GLU A 13 -19.05 4.97 1.72
CA GLU A 13 -20.39 4.86 1.13
C GLU A 13 -20.39 4.10 -0.21
N PHE A 14 -19.31 4.27 -0.99
CA PHE A 14 -19.03 3.41 -2.14
C PHE A 14 -17.54 3.12 -2.22
N PHE A 15 -17.18 1.97 -2.77
CA PHE A 15 -15.79 1.60 -3.00
C PHE A 15 -15.61 0.92 -4.34
N ILE A 16 -14.65 1.42 -5.13
CA ILE A 16 -14.31 0.91 -6.45
C ILE A 16 -12.80 0.69 -6.50
N GLN A 17 -12.39 -0.51 -6.90
CA GLN A 17 -10.99 -0.90 -6.99
C GLN A 17 -10.64 -1.32 -8.42
N HIS A 18 -9.52 -0.81 -8.93
CA HIS A 18 -9.00 -1.20 -10.24
C HIS A 18 -7.48 -1.39 -10.23
N ARG A 19 -7.01 -2.47 -10.86
CA ARG A 19 -5.60 -2.61 -11.28
C ARG A 19 -5.45 -2.00 -12.69
N ARG A 20 -4.52 -1.05 -12.85
CA ARG A 20 -4.33 -0.28 -14.09
C ARG A 20 -2.85 -0.19 -14.46
N LYS A 21 -2.60 0.15 -15.72
CA LYS A 21 -1.28 0.56 -16.22
C LYS A 21 -1.20 2.08 -16.28
N ALA A 22 -0.12 2.65 -15.76
CA ALA A 22 0.09 4.09 -15.69
C ALA A 22 0.28 4.69 -17.09
N LYS A 23 -0.61 5.60 -17.50
CA LYS A 23 -0.50 6.33 -18.78
C LYS A 23 0.40 7.56 -18.68
N LYS A 24 0.63 8.05 -17.46
CA LYS A 24 1.52 9.15 -17.07
C LYS A 24 2.15 8.84 -15.72
N ILE A 25 3.16 9.61 -15.31
CA ILE A 25 3.76 9.48 -13.98
C ILE A 25 2.70 9.81 -12.91
N HIS A 26 2.65 8.99 -11.86
CA HIS A 26 1.81 9.21 -10.69
C HIS A 26 2.66 9.17 -9.42
N ARG A 27 2.13 9.67 -8.30
CA ARG A 27 2.72 9.48 -6.98
C ARG A 27 1.98 8.38 -6.24
N CYS A 28 2.70 7.43 -5.67
CA CYS A 28 2.13 6.44 -4.77
C CYS A 28 1.64 7.14 -3.50
N TYR A 29 0.40 6.87 -3.10
CA TYR A 29 -0.20 7.47 -1.90
C TYR A 29 0.44 6.93 -0.62
N GLU A 30 0.89 5.68 -0.62
CA GLU A 30 1.43 5.00 0.58
C GLU A 30 2.92 5.27 0.83
N CYS A 31 3.75 5.20 -0.22
CA CYS A 31 5.20 5.38 -0.07
C CYS A 31 5.73 6.70 -0.63
N GLY A 32 4.91 7.49 -1.31
CA GLY A 32 5.33 8.74 -1.94
C GLY A 32 6.24 8.59 -3.17
N SER A 33 6.71 7.39 -3.51
CA SER A 33 7.53 7.16 -4.70
C SER A 33 6.76 7.40 -5.99
N GLU A 34 7.47 7.73 -7.06
CA GLU A 34 6.90 7.79 -8.40
C GLU A 34 6.49 6.40 -8.89
N ILE A 35 5.35 6.37 -9.57
CA ILE A 35 4.85 5.27 -10.39
C ILE A 35 5.10 5.71 -11.83
N GLN A 36 6.05 5.07 -12.50
CA GLN A 36 6.49 5.45 -13.84
C GLN A 36 5.43 5.08 -14.89
N LYS A 37 5.46 5.76 -16.04
CA LYS A 37 4.61 5.41 -17.19
C LYS A 37 4.86 3.94 -17.58
N GLY A 38 3.79 3.17 -17.77
CA GLY A 38 3.83 1.74 -18.07
C GLY A 38 3.87 0.81 -16.85
N GLU A 39 4.11 1.33 -15.64
CA GLU A 39 4.03 0.53 -14.42
C GLU A 39 2.59 0.16 -14.06
N SER A 40 2.44 -0.99 -13.40
CA SER A 40 1.16 -1.39 -12.81
C SER A 40 0.95 -0.69 -11.47
N TYR A 41 -0.28 -0.27 -11.23
CA TYR A 41 -0.70 0.31 -9.94
C TYR A 41 -2.16 -0.03 -9.66
N GLN A 42 -2.56 0.12 -8.41
CA GLN A 42 -3.94 0.03 -7.98
C GLN A 42 -4.53 1.43 -7.80
N ALA A 43 -5.73 1.64 -8.30
CA ALA A 43 -6.54 2.84 -8.08
C ALA A 43 -7.77 2.45 -7.27
N ASP A 44 -7.83 2.90 -6.02
CA ASP A 44 -8.97 2.73 -5.13
C ASP A 44 -9.70 4.06 -5.03
N SER A 45 -10.98 4.08 -5.37
CA SER A 45 -11.84 5.25 -5.30
C SER A 45 -13.00 4.97 -4.36
N GLY A 46 -13.27 5.88 -3.43
CA GLY A 46 -14.41 5.75 -2.53
C GLY A 46 -14.89 7.09 -2.01
N LYS A 47 -16.01 7.05 -1.29
CA LYS A 47 -16.59 8.22 -0.62
C LYS A 47 -16.58 8.02 0.89
N TRP A 48 -15.91 8.94 1.59
CA TRP A 48 -15.84 9.00 3.05
C TRP A 48 -16.28 10.38 3.49
N GLU A 49 -17.19 10.46 4.47
CA GLU A 49 -17.61 11.73 5.09
C GLU A 49 -18.06 12.82 4.09
N GLY A 50 -18.64 12.42 2.96
CA GLY A 50 -19.07 13.34 1.91
C GLY A 50 -18.06 13.54 0.77
N ASP A 51 -16.78 13.21 0.98
CA ASP A 51 -15.70 13.45 0.03
C ASP A 51 -15.33 12.21 -0.79
N VAL A 52 -15.17 12.40 -2.10
CA VAL A 52 -14.71 11.35 -3.01
C VAL A 52 -13.19 11.43 -3.18
N MET A 53 -12.51 10.41 -2.70
CA MET A 53 -11.05 10.31 -2.76
C MET A 53 -10.62 9.19 -3.71
N THR A 54 -9.42 9.33 -4.30
CA THR A 54 -8.81 8.29 -5.13
C THR A 54 -7.34 8.10 -4.78
N TYR A 55 -7.04 6.92 -4.25
CA TYR A 55 -5.71 6.52 -3.80
C TYR A 55 -5.02 5.67 -4.86
N LYS A 56 -3.76 5.99 -5.15
CA LYS A 56 -2.94 5.28 -6.14
C LYS A 56 -1.82 4.54 -5.43
N THR A 57 -1.84 3.22 -5.46
CA THR A 57 -0.88 2.38 -4.74
C THR A 57 0.03 1.69 -5.73
N CYS A 58 1.35 1.86 -5.57
CA CYS A 58 2.34 1.22 -6.43
C CYS A 58 2.39 -0.30 -6.19
N HIS A 59 2.93 -1.04 -7.16
CA HIS A 59 3.04 -2.50 -7.06
C HIS A 59 3.85 -2.98 -5.85
N ARG A 60 4.83 -2.18 -5.36
CA ARG A 60 5.66 -2.54 -4.20
C ARG A 60 4.86 -2.50 -2.90
N CYS A 61 4.09 -1.44 -2.68
CA CYS A 61 3.18 -1.34 -1.54
C CYS A 61 2.09 -2.41 -1.61
N MET A 62 1.53 -2.67 -2.79
CA MET A 62 0.61 -3.79 -2.98
C MET A 62 1.26 -5.14 -2.64
N ALA A 63 2.51 -5.38 -3.03
CA ALA A 63 3.20 -6.64 -2.72
C ALA A 63 3.44 -6.85 -1.22
N LEU A 64 3.65 -5.76 -0.45
CA LEU A 64 3.68 -5.81 1.01
C LEU A 64 2.31 -6.15 1.59
N ARG A 65 1.27 -5.43 1.18
CA ARG A 65 -0.11 -5.66 1.62
C ARG A 65 -0.59 -7.07 1.30
N ASP A 66 -0.51 -7.47 0.03
CA ASP A 66 -1.00 -8.76 -0.48
C ASP A 66 -0.25 -9.93 0.21
N PHE A 67 1.03 -9.75 0.59
CA PHE A 67 1.79 -10.75 1.33
C PHE A 67 1.25 -10.97 2.75
N VAL A 68 0.95 -9.89 3.48
CA VAL A 68 0.39 -10.00 4.84
C VAL A 68 -1.06 -10.45 4.77
N GLN A 69 -1.83 -10.03 3.76
CA GLN A 69 -3.23 -10.43 3.59
C GLN A 69 -3.36 -11.93 3.34
N ALA A 70 -2.39 -12.55 2.69
CA ALA A 70 -2.36 -13.99 2.49
C ALA A 70 -2.24 -14.79 3.80
N HIS A 71 -1.72 -14.18 4.87
CA HIS A 71 -1.59 -14.80 6.19
C HIS A 71 -2.70 -14.35 7.15
N ILE A 72 -3.17 -13.10 6.99
CA ILE A 72 -4.19 -12.48 7.82
C ILE A 72 -5.32 -11.97 6.90
N PRO A 73 -6.25 -12.84 6.44
CA PRO A 73 -7.21 -12.48 5.38
C PRO A 73 -8.12 -11.29 5.70
N CYS A 74 -8.33 -11.00 7.00
CA CYS A 74 -9.22 -9.96 7.48
C CYS A 74 -8.52 -8.78 8.16
N PHE A 75 -7.21 -8.56 7.95
CA PHE A 75 -6.61 -7.32 8.44
C PHE A 75 -7.11 -6.13 7.61
N CYS A 76 -7.34 -5.02 8.30
CA CYS A 76 -7.80 -3.78 7.70
C CYS A 76 -6.68 -2.74 7.71
N TRP A 77 -6.75 -1.79 6.78
CA TRP A 77 -5.75 -0.73 6.70
C TRP A 77 -6.38 0.60 6.27
N GLY A 78 -5.76 1.70 6.71
CA GLY A 78 -6.08 3.05 6.27
C GLY A 78 -5.30 3.44 5.03
N PHE A 79 -5.93 4.16 4.11
CA PHE A 79 -5.19 4.79 3.01
C PHE A 79 -4.28 5.88 3.56
N GLY A 80 -2.99 5.79 3.23
CA GLY A 80 -1.94 6.66 3.76
C GLY A 80 -1.27 6.12 5.04
N ASN A 81 -1.87 5.12 5.70
CA ASN A 81 -1.28 4.41 6.84
C ASN A 81 -0.99 2.92 6.54
N MET A 82 -1.24 2.46 5.31
CA MET A 82 -1.24 1.03 4.97
C MET A 82 0.05 0.34 5.38
N ARG A 83 1.19 1.00 5.16
CA ARG A 83 2.50 0.40 5.48
C ARG A 83 2.67 0.13 6.97
N GLU A 84 2.19 1.04 7.82
CA GLU A 84 2.26 0.88 9.27
C GLU A 84 1.28 -0.19 9.74
N ASP A 85 0.02 -0.11 9.31
CA ASP A 85 -1.01 -1.10 9.65
C ASP A 85 -0.58 -2.53 9.26
N VAL A 86 -0.02 -2.70 8.06
CA VAL A 86 0.46 -3.99 7.57
C VAL A 86 1.62 -4.52 8.42
N LEU A 87 2.53 -3.66 8.86
CA LEU A 87 3.66 -4.06 9.68
C LEU A 87 3.23 -4.38 11.12
N ASN A 88 2.28 -3.64 11.68
CA ASN A 88 1.70 -3.92 12.98
C ASN A 88 0.95 -5.26 12.97
N ALA A 89 0.11 -5.51 11.96
CA ALA A 89 -0.55 -6.79 11.78
C ALA A 89 0.46 -7.95 11.68
N ALA A 90 1.54 -7.77 10.91
CA ALA A 90 2.59 -8.78 10.78
C ALA A 90 3.36 -9.04 12.09
N LEU A 91 3.50 -8.01 12.94
CA LEU A 91 4.14 -8.11 14.25
C LEU A 91 3.25 -8.83 15.27
N GLU A 92 1.96 -8.46 15.30
CA GLU A 92 0.96 -9.04 16.20
C GLU A 92 0.75 -10.54 15.98
N HIS A 93 0.97 -11.03 14.76
CA HIS A 93 0.79 -12.43 14.39
C HIS A 93 2.13 -13.14 14.13
N ALA A 94 3.25 -12.58 14.60
CA ALA A 94 4.58 -13.12 14.33
C ALA A 94 4.83 -14.50 14.96
N ASP A 95 4.15 -14.79 16.06
CA ASP A 95 4.13 -16.07 16.77
C ASP A 95 3.28 -17.13 16.07
N GLU A 96 2.10 -16.73 15.57
CA GLU A 96 1.17 -17.62 14.86
C GLU A 96 1.65 -17.95 13.43
N ALA A 97 2.36 -17.02 12.78
CA ALA A 97 2.90 -17.18 11.43
C ALA A 97 4.42 -16.94 11.39
N PRO A 98 5.23 -17.94 11.78
CA PRO A 98 6.68 -17.82 11.77
C PRO A 98 7.22 -17.37 10.39
N GLY A 99 7.98 -16.27 10.39
CA GLY A 99 8.55 -15.69 9.17
C GLY A 99 7.67 -14.64 8.48
N LEU A 100 6.43 -14.42 8.91
CA LEU A 100 5.55 -13.35 8.41
C LEU A 100 6.21 -11.98 8.61
N LEU A 101 6.61 -11.65 9.83
CA LEU A 101 7.24 -10.37 10.15
C LEU A 101 8.53 -10.14 9.35
N PHE A 102 9.39 -11.15 9.26
CA PHE A 102 10.62 -11.07 8.46
C PHE A 102 10.32 -10.87 6.97
N GLY A 103 9.32 -11.60 6.44
CA GLY A 103 8.86 -11.46 5.06
C GLY A 103 8.25 -10.09 4.75
N ALA A 104 7.56 -9.47 5.71
CA ALA A 104 7.02 -8.13 5.62
C ALA A 104 8.17 -7.09 5.62
N TYR A 105 9.12 -7.19 6.55
CA TYR A 105 10.27 -6.28 6.61
C TYR A 105 11.14 -6.33 5.36
N ARG A 106 11.35 -7.50 4.75
CA ARG A 106 12.10 -7.61 3.49
C ARG A 106 11.45 -6.78 2.37
N ARG A 107 10.12 -6.74 2.31
CA ARG A 107 9.37 -5.96 1.31
C ARG A 107 9.37 -4.48 1.63
N GLU A 108 9.25 -4.13 2.91
CA GLU A 108 9.34 -2.76 3.40
C GLU A 108 10.71 -2.12 3.09
N ILE A 109 11.81 -2.88 3.23
CA ILE A 109 13.15 -2.41 2.83
C ILE A 109 13.21 -2.10 1.33
N LEU A 110 12.59 -2.93 0.47
CA LEU A 110 12.53 -2.66 -0.98
C LEU A 110 11.74 -1.38 -1.30
N ILE A 111 10.66 -1.11 -0.56
CA ILE A 111 9.91 0.15 -0.67
C ILE A 111 10.80 1.34 -0.31
N ARG A 112 11.49 1.29 0.84
CA ARG A 112 12.37 2.37 1.31
C ARG A 112 13.53 2.65 0.36
N ARG A 113 14.17 1.61 -0.16
CA ARG A 113 15.25 1.74 -1.17
C ARG A 113 14.77 2.45 -2.42
N SER A 114 13.62 2.05 -2.95
CA SER A 114 13.04 2.70 -4.15
C SER A 114 12.71 4.18 -3.94
N ARG A 115 12.38 4.57 -2.70
CA ARG A 115 12.14 5.97 -2.34
C ARG A 115 13.44 6.76 -2.24
N SER A 116 14.46 6.21 -1.57
CA SER A 116 15.79 6.82 -1.48
C SER A 116 16.41 7.00 -2.86
N GLU A 117 16.33 5.99 -3.74
CA GLU A 117 16.83 6.08 -5.12
C GLU A 117 16.12 7.18 -5.93
N ALA A 118 14.80 7.34 -5.74
CA ALA A 118 14.05 8.43 -6.36
C ALA A 118 14.50 9.80 -5.82
N GLU A 119 14.71 9.93 -4.51
CA GLU A 119 15.18 11.17 -3.86
C GLU A 119 16.62 11.53 -4.29
N HIS A 120 17.53 10.55 -4.36
CA HIS A 120 18.92 10.76 -4.81
C HIS A 120 19.02 11.00 -6.32
N GLY A 121 18.17 10.36 -7.14
CA GLY A 121 18.10 10.59 -8.58
C GLY A 121 17.61 12.00 -8.94
N VAL A 122 16.84 12.66 -8.06
CA VAL A 122 16.46 14.07 -8.22
C VAL A 122 17.68 14.99 -8.06
N HIS A 123 18.62 14.66 -7.16
CA HIS A 123 19.84 15.45 -6.96
C HIS A 123 20.79 15.47 -8.17
N TYR A 124 20.78 14.44 -9.02
CA TYR A 124 21.65 14.36 -10.21
C TYR A 124 20.99 14.88 -11.51
N ARG A 125 19.73 15.33 -11.46
CA ARG A 125 18.99 15.87 -12.62
C ARG A 125 19.01 17.41 -12.72
N ILE A 126 19.81 18.09 -11.88
CA ILE A 126 19.95 19.56 -11.82
C ILE A 126 21.35 20.02 -12.30
N ALA A 127 22.09 19.18 -13.04
CA ALA A 127 23.38 19.55 -13.65
C ALA A 127 23.27 19.64 -15.17
#